data_AF-A0A813R3P9-F1
#
_entry.id   AF-A0A813R3P9-F1
#
_cell.length_a   1.000
_cell.length_b   1.000
_cell.length_c   1.000
_cell.angle_alpha   90.00
_cell.angle_beta   90.00
_cell.angle_gamma   90.00
#
_symmetry.space_group_name_H-M   'P 1'
#
loop_
_entity.id
_entity.type
_entity.pdbx_description
1 polymer ?
#
loop_
_entity_poly.entity_id
_entity_poly.type
_entity_poly.pdbx_seq_one_letter_code
_entity_poly.pdbx_strand_id
1 'polypeptide(L)'
;MKSLNQESDMDSDIDLLLQPYYFDNLSVDSSVAVLKAIKEEGAFLIRKRTTDDIVSQPYAISIYYGPTIIHSRINRNSNGGFTLEHSKIKKVFESVPKMIEFLEKNDTCKLTTKYSMLVSKIVDMYRTNPKIFRPIGDDEDLNQLPYFISKKSKEDLEIILLNIKKDGTFFITKHSENNLSRDKSIKYIMGIYKSNKIFFLNITKSVYDEYSIELNEPSFRSIPELVKHYNYAELRIDRERKSTLRIFEKYILDLIR
;
A
#
# COMPACT_ATOMS: atom_id res chain seq x y z
N MET A 1 -11.02 36.13 33.32
CA MET A 1 -10.01 35.11 33.67
C MET A 1 -9.92 34.11 32.52
N LYS A 2 -8.99 34.30 31.57
CA LYS A 2 -8.60 33.28 30.58
C LYS A 2 -7.17 32.91 30.95
N SER A 3 -7.00 31.87 31.76
CA SER A 3 -5.69 31.41 32.22
C SER A 3 -5.24 30.18 31.44
N LEU A 4 -3.98 30.23 31.04
CA LEU A 4 -3.00 29.14 31.04
C LEU A 4 -3.54 27.75 30.65
N ASN A 5 -3.39 27.37 29.38
CA ASN A 5 -3.37 25.95 28.95
C ASN A 5 -2.68 25.73 27.59
N GLN A 6 -1.86 26.68 27.11
CA GLN A 6 -1.15 26.53 25.81
C GLN A 6 0.29 26.02 25.94
N GLU A 7 0.87 26.01 27.15
CA GLU A 7 2.25 25.52 27.35
C GLU A 7 2.32 23.98 27.41
N SER A 8 1.28 23.28 27.90
CA SER A 8 1.33 21.81 28.05
C SER A 8 1.20 21.01 26.75
N ASP A 9 0.63 21.61 25.69
CA ASP A 9 0.38 20.91 24.43
C ASP A 9 1.64 20.75 23.55
N MET A 10 2.64 21.62 23.72
CA MET A 10 3.89 21.60 22.96
C MET A 10 4.89 20.58 23.50
N ASP A 11 4.94 20.37 24.81
CA ASP A 11 5.94 19.49 25.46
C ASP A 11 5.76 18.01 25.08
N SER A 12 4.51 17.54 24.95
CA SER A 12 4.23 16.12 24.63
C SER A 12 4.63 15.70 23.20
N ASP A 13 4.62 16.65 22.25
CA ASP A 13 5.05 16.39 20.87
C ASP A 13 6.58 16.47 20.74
N ILE A 14 7.25 17.32 21.53
CA ILE A 14 8.72 17.39 21.61
C ILE A 14 9.31 16.06 22.05
N ASP A 15 8.72 15.41 23.05
CA ASP A 15 9.19 14.12 23.54
C ASP A 15 9.18 13.03 22.47
N LEU A 16 8.21 13.06 21.55
CA LEU A 16 8.12 12.11 20.44
C LEU A 16 9.21 12.38 19.38
N LEU A 17 9.51 13.65 19.08
CA LEU A 17 10.54 14.03 18.10
C LEU A 17 11.94 13.52 18.48
N LEU A 18 12.18 13.31 19.77
CA LEU A 18 13.45 12.80 20.30
C LEU A 18 13.54 11.26 20.26
N GLN A 19 12.47 10.56 19.89
CA GLN A 19 12.45 9.10 19.94
C GLN A 19 13.13 8.47 18.71
N PRO A 20 13.97 7.44 18.88
CA PRO A 20 14.68 6.78 17.78
C PRO A 20 13.76 5.96 16.87
N TYR A 21 12.50 5.77 17.28
CA TYR A 21 11.46 5.09 16.51
C TYR A 21 10.49 6.07 15.82
N TYR A 22 10.70 7.39 15.92
CA TYR A 22 9.88 8.40 15.25
C TYR A 22 10.52 8.87 13.93
N PHE A 23 9.75 8.83 12.85
CA PHE A 23 10.18 9.19 11.51
C PHE A 23 9.08 9.99 10.81
N ASP A 24 9.13 11.31 10.99
CA ASP A 24 8.20 12.33 10.50
C ASP A 24 7.47 11.98 9.18
N ASN A 25 7.94 12.41 8.01
CA ASN A 25 7.25 12.19 6.74
C ASN A 25 7.60 10.84 6.07
N LEU A 26 7.82 9.78 6.86
CA LEU A 26 8.09 8.46 6.29
C LEU A 26 6.81 7.90 5.64
N SER A 27 6.87 7.51 4.37
CA SER A 27 5.71 6.94 3.67
C SER A 27 5.34 5.55 4.21
N VAL A 28 4.10 5.11 3.94
CA VAL A 28 3.64 3.75 4.25
C VAL A 28 4.59 2.73 3.62
N ASP A 29 4.91 2.87 2.34
CA ASP A 29 5.80 1.95 1.62
C ASP A 29 7.20 1.90 2.21
N SER A 30 7.75 3.06 2.56
CA SER A 30 9.06 3.14 3.20
C SER A 30 9.04 2.42 4.55
N SER A 31 7.98 2.62 5.34
CA SER A 31 7.83 1.92 6.61
C SER A 31 7.76 0.39 6.44
N VAL A 32 7.05 -0.06 5.41
CA VAL A 32 6.92 -1.48 5.09
C VAL A 32 8.27 -2.07 4.70
N ALA A 33 9.00 -1.37 3.84
CA ALA A 33 10.25 -1.85 3.30
C ALA A 33 11.34 -1.90 4.39
N VAL A 34 11.40 -0.89 5.27
CA VAL A 34 12.26 -0.87 6.47
C VAL A 34 11.96 -2.06 7.38
N LEU A 35 10.70 -2.26 7.75
CA LEU A 35 10.31 -3.35 8.66
C LEU A 35 10.52 -4.74 8.03
N LYS A 36 10.32 -4.88 6.71
CA LYS A 36 10.65 -6.10 5.95
C LYS A 36 12.14 -6.36 5.81
N ALA A 37 12.99 -5.34 5.90
CA ALA A 37 14.44 -5.53 5.92
C ALA A 37 14.90 -6.10 7.27
N ILE A 38 14.22 -5.70 8.35
CA ILE A 38 14.51 -6.16 9.71
C ILE A 38 13.99 -7.58 9.94
N LYS A 39 12.73 -7.86 9.59
CA LYS A 39 12.06 -9.17 9.77
C LYS A 39 12.05 -9.70 11.20
N GLU A 40 11.97 -8.80 12.18
CA GLU A 40 11.95 -9.15 13.59
C GLU A 40 10.56 -8.88 14.17
N GLU A 41 9.99 -9.89 14.82
CA GLU A 41 8.70 -9.78 15.51
C GLU A 41 8.71 -8.62 16.50
N GLY A 42 7.70 -7.77 16.43
CA GLY A 42 7.57 -6.63 17.34
C GLY A 42 8.37 -5.39 16.95
N ALA A 43 9.19 -5.45 15.88
CA ALA A 43 9.84 -4.27 15.33
C ALA A 43 8.78 -3.28 14.86
N PHE A 44 8.95 -2.00 15.20
CA PHE A 44 7.98 -0.98 14.86
C PHE A 44 8.63 0.37 14.56
N LEU A 45 7.83 1.26 14.00
CA LEU A 45 8.16 2.66 13.84
C LEU A 45 6.90 3.53 13.88
N ILE A 46 7.08 4.80 14.19
CA ILE A 46 6.04 5.82 14.21
C ILE A 46 6.34 6.83 13.13
N ARG A 47 5.31 7.26 12.43
CA ARG A 47 5.40 8.26 11.36
C ARG A 47 4.28 9.28 11.48
N LYS A 48 4.53 10.49 10.98
CA LYS A 48 3.50 11.50 10.81
C LYS A 48 2.57 11.09 9.67
N ARG A 49 1.29 11.45 9.78
CA ARG A 49 0.32 11.25 8.70
C ARG A 49 0.30 12.47 7.80
N THR A 50 0.49 12.24 6.51
CA THR A 50 0.22 13.18 5.44
C THR A 50 -1.25 13.09 5.08
N THR A 51 -2.12 13.76 5.84
CA THR A 51 -3.49 14.05 5.40
C THR A 51 -3.83 15.49 5.76
N ASP A 52 -4.53 16.14 4.82
CA ASP A 52 -4.92 17.55 4.73
C ASP A 52 -5.12 18.29 6.06
N ASP A 53 -4.73 19.56 6.07
CA ASP A 53 -4.62 20.56 7.16
C ASP A 53 -5.83 20.74 8.10
N ILE A 54 -6.85 19.90 8.00
CA ILE A 54 -8.16 20.04 8.64
C ILE A 54 -8.35 19.03 9.79
N VAL A 55 -7.56 17.94 9.86
CA VAL A 55 -7.74 16.91 10.91
C VAL A 55 -6.46 16.70 11.73
N SER A 56 -6.57 16.96 13.04
CA SER A 56 -5.55 16.75 14.08
C SER A 56 -5.24 15.26 14.35
N GLN A 57 -4.99 14.47 13.31
CA GLN A 57 -4.65 13.05 13.41
C GLN A 57 -3.17 12.86 13.06
N PRO A 58 -2.26 13.13 14.02
CA PRO A 58 -0.88 13.42 13.67
C PRO A 58 -0.06 12.19 13.30
N TYR A 59 -0.34 11.00 13.85
CA TYR A 59 0.61 9.89 13.78
C TYR A 59 -0.01 8.54 13.39
N ALA A 60 0.85 7.65 12.91
CA ALA A 60 0.55 6.24 12.69
C ALA A 60 1.72 5.38 13.17
N ILE A 61 1.41 4.22 13.74
CA ILE A 61 2.38 3.18 14.07
C ILE A 61 2.34 2.08 13.02
N SER A 62 3.51 1.59 12.63
CA SER A 62 3.67 0.43 11.74
C SER A 62 4.47 -0.64 12.46
N ILE A 63 3.97 -1.88 12.50
CA ILE A 63 4.48 -2.97 13.34
C ILE A 63 4.69 -4.21 12.49
N TYR A 64 5.85 -4.85 12.59
CA TYR A 64 6.11 -6.18 12.04
C TYR A 64 5.56 -7.25 13.00
N TYR A 65 4.54 -7.99 12.55
CA TYR A 65 3.85 -9.00 13.35
C TYR A 65 3.59 -10.24 12.48
N GLY A 66 4.29 -11.34 12.80
CA GLY A 66 4.41 -12.51 11.95
C GLY A 66 4.99 -12.16 10.57
N PRO A 67 4.46 -12.72 9.47
CA PRO A 67 4.89 -12.37 8.11
C PRO A 67 4.25 -11.08 7.59
N THR A 68 3.52 -10.33 8.43
CA THR A 68 2.70 -9.18 8.03
C THR A 68 3.17 -7.90 8.70
N ILE A 69 2.80 -6.76 8.10
CA ILE A 69 3.00 -5.44 8.71
C ILE A 69 1.63 -4.85 8.98
N ILE A 70 1.39 -4.49 10.23
CA ILE A 70 0.15 -3.90 10.70
C ILE A 70 0.36 -2.40 10.82
N HIS A 71 -0.54 -1.62 10.22
CA HIS A 71 -0.57 -0.17 10.35
C HIS A 71 -1.77 0.23 11.20
N SER A 72 -1.54 1.04 12.23
CA SER A 72 -2.59 1.53 13.10
C SER A 72 -2.47 3.02 13.31
N ARG A 73 -3.61 3.71 13.38
CA ARG A 73 -3.63 5.17 13.56
C ARG A 73 -3.52 5.52 15.03
N ILE A 74 -2.83 6.61 15.31
CA ILE A 74 -2.74 7.21 16.63
C ILE A 74 -3.56 8.49 16.58
N ASN A 75 -4.72 8.46 17.24
CA ASN A 75 -5.66 9.57 17.24
C ASN A 75 -5.43 10.42 18.49
N ARG A 76 -5.34 11.75 18.31
CA ARG A 76 -5.37 12.73 19.40
C ARG A 76 -6.82 13.14 19.62
N ASN A 77 -7.31 13.02 20.85
CA ASN A 77 -8.65 13.45 21.23
C ASN A 77 -8.67 14.95 21.56
N SER A 78 -9.86 15.51 21.77
CA SER A 78 -10.04 16.94 22.10
C SER A 78 -9.38 17.37 23.41
N ASN A 79 -9.06 16.43 24.29
CA ASN A 79 -8.43 16.67 25.58
C ASN A 79 -6.90 16.48 25.51
N GLY A 80 -6.33 16.40 24.31
CA GLY A 80 -4.89 16.23 24.09
C GLY A 80 -4.38 14.79 24.25
N GLY A 81 -5.21 13.86 24.70
CA GLY A 81 -4.82 12.47 24.91
C GLY A 81 -4.79 11.64 23.63
N PHE A 82 -3.96 10.60 23.60
CA PHE A 82 -3.71 9.73 22.47
C PHE A 82 -4.39 8.36 22.63
N THR A 83 -4.92 7.82 21.53
CA THR A 83 -5.53 6.49 21.46
C THR A 83 -5.09 5.73 20.22
N LEU A 84 -5.05 4.40 20.30
CA LEU A 84 -4.70 3.54 19.18
C LEU A 84 -5.98 3.02 18.49
N GLU A 85 -6.21 3.46 17.25
CA GLU A 85 -7.39 3.11 16.46
C GLU A 85 -7.45 1.59 16.21
N HIS A 86 -8.65 1.02 16.18
CA HIS A 86 -8.90 -0.41 15.93
C HIS A 86 -8.19 -1.39 16.88
N SER A 87 -7.57 -0.90 17.97
CA SER A 87 -7.03 -1.77 19.00
C SER A 87 -8.11 -2.18 20.00
N LYS A 88 -7.95 -3.36 20.61
CA LYS A 88 -8.75 -3.76 21.78
C LYS A 88 -8.43 -2.92 23.02
N ILE A 89 -7.40 -2.08 22.95
CA ILE A 89 -6.91 -1.24 24.04
C ILE A 89 -7.70 0.08 24.03
N LYS A 90 -8.70 0.19 24.90
CA LYS A 90 -9.52 1.40 25.06
C LYS A 90 -8.89 2.46 25.98
N LYS A 91 -7.57 2.39 26.18
CA LYS A 91 -6.84 3.30 27.08
C LYS A 91 -6.46 4.59 26.36
N VAL A 92 -6.64 5.71 27.04
CA VAL A 92 -6.15 7.03 26.62
C VAL A 92 -4.79 7.26 27.28
N PHE A 93 -3.84 7.79 26.51
CA PHE A 93 -2.48 8.06 26.94
C PHE A 93 -2.19 9.55 26.90
N GLU A 94 -1.39 10.05 27.83
CA GLU A 94 -0.97 11.46 27.86
C GLU A 94 0.03 11.81 26.75
N SER A 95 0.77 10.82 26.25
CA SER A 95 1.73 10.98 25.16
C SER A 95 1.91 9.69 24.37
N VAL A 96 2.46 9.81 23.16
CA VAL A 96 2.80 8.66 22.31
C VAL A 96 3.91 7.79 22.94
N PRO A 97 5.01 8.34 23.50
CA PRO A 97 6.00 7.54 24.23
C PRO A 97 5.38 6.71 25.36
N LYS A 98 4.44 7.29 26.14
CA LYS A 98 3.73 6.55 27.20
C LYS A 98 2.83 5.44 26.67
N MET A 99 2.24 5.64 25.49
CA MET A 99 1.54 4.57 24.76
C MET A 99 2.49 3.43 24.40
N ILE A 100 3.68 3.74 23.87
CA ILE A 100 4.68 2.73 23.51
C ILE A 100 5.17 1.96 24.74
N GLU A 101 5.56 2.65 25.82
CA GLU A 101 5.97 2.01 27.09
C GLU A 101 4.92 1.02 27.60
N PHE A 102 3.64 1.34 27.45
CA PHE A 102 2.54 0.45 27.81
C PHE A 102 2.44 -0.76 26.87
N LEU A 103 2.55 -0.53 25.55
CA LEU A 103 2.44 -1.58 24.54
C LEU A 103 3.63 -2.56 24.57
N GLU A 104 4.83 -2.11 24.96
CA GLU A 104 6.01 -2.97 25.15
C GLU A 104 5.83 -3.95 26.32
N LYS A 105 5.14 -3.51 27.37
CA LYS A 105 4.85 -4.33 28.56
C LYS A 105 3.61 -5.21 28.39
N ASN A 106 2.88 -5.05 27.28
CA ASN A 106 1.62 -5.75 27.05
C ASN A 106 1.83 -6.93 26.11
N ASP A 107 1.52 -8.13 26.59
CA ASP A 107 1.72 -9.39 25.87
C ASP A 107 0.95 -9.47 24.53
N THR A 108 -0.09 -8.63 24.35
CA THR A 108 -0.92 -8.66 23.14
C THR A 108 -0.25 -8.05 21.90
N CYS A 109 0.65 -7.07 22.06
CA CYS A 109 1.25 -6.35 20.93
C CYS A 109 2.75 -6.60 20.74
N LYS A 110 3.44 -7.27 21.68
CA LYS A 110 4.87 -7.63 21.62
C LYS A 110 5.77 -6.57 20.99
N LEU A 111 5.50 -5.28 21.23
CA LEU A 111 6.35 -4.22 20.68
C LEU A 111 7.72 -4.28 21.33
N THR A 112 8.76 -3.95 20.56
CA THR A 112 10.10 -3.84 21.12
C THR A 112 10.90 -2.69 20.53
N THR A 113 11.35 -1.79 21.40
CA THR A 113 12.27 -0.69 21.07
C THR A 113 13.70 -1.17 20.83
N LYS A 114 14.02 -2.45 21.11
CA LYS A 114 15.33 -3.07 20.84
C LYS A 114 15.82 -2.83 19.42
N TYR A 115 14.90 -2.81 18.45
CA TYR A 115 15.21 -2.64 17.04
C TYR A 115 15.19 -1.18 16.57
N SER A 116 14.83 -0.22 17.41
CA SER A 116 14.67 1.20 17.03
C SER A 116 15.92 1.80 16.38
N MET A 117 17.11 1.49 16.90
CA MET A 117 18.38 1.94 16.30
C MET A 117 18.66 1.31 14.94
N LEU A 118 18.27 0.05 14.74
CA LEU A 118 18.41 -0.63 13.44
C LEU A 118 17.40 -0.07 12.43
N VAL A 119 16.15 0.16 12.85
CA VAL A 119 15.13 0.87 12.08
C VAL A 119 15.66 2.22 11.63
N SER A 120 16.21 3.03 12.55
CA SER A 120 16.76 4.35 12.24
C SER A 120 17.88 4.28 11.21
N LYS A 121 18.86 3.38 11.37
CA LYS A 121 19.94 3.19 10.38
C LYS A 121 19.40 2.84 9.00
N ILE A 122 18.42 1.94 8.94
CA ILE A 122 17.81 1.55 7.67
C ILE A 122 17.06 2.74 7.07
N VAL A 123 16.26 3.48 7.85
CA VAL A 123 15.59 4.69 7.37
C VAL A 123 16.58 5.73 6.82
N ASP A 124 17.73 5.92 7.48
CA ASP A 124 18.77 6.84 6.99
C ASP A 124 19.40 6.33 5.69
N MET A 125 19.59 5.02 5.54
CA MET A 125 19.98 4.42 4.26
C MET A 125 18.94 4.66 3.17
N TYR A 126 17.63 4.60 3.48
CA TYR A 126 16.56 4.91 2.53
C TYR A 126 16.58 6.37 2.10
N ARG A 127 16.78 7.30 3.05
CA ARG A 127 16.84 8.74 2.77
C ARG A 127 18.04 9.10 1.91
N THR A 128 19.19 8.47 2.16
CA THR A 128 20.44 8.75 1.43
C THR A 128 20.53 8.00 0.10
N ASN A 129 19.87 6.85 -0.04
CA ASN A 129 19.94 6.00 -1.23
C ASN A 129 18.56 5.45 -1.64
N PRO A 130 17.62 6.32 -2.06
CA PRO A 130 16.23 5.93 -2.35
C PRO A 130 16.12 4.90 -3.49
N LYS A 131 17.12 4.80 -4.37
CA LYS A 131 17.16 3.85 -5.50
C LYS A 131 17.36 2.39 -5.07
N ILE A 132 17.99 2.13 -3.93
CA ILE A 132 18.35 0.76 -3.49
C ILE A 132 17.11 0.00 -3.00
N PHE A 133 16.07 0.72 -2.58
CA PHE A 133 14.91 0.13 -1.92
C PHE A 133 13.57 0.62 -2.47
N ARG A 134 13.54 1.13 -3.71
CA ARG A 134 12.27 1.34 -4.41
C ARG A 134 11.54 -0.01 -4.46
N PRO A 135 10.24 -0.08 -4.12
CA PRO A 135 9.46 -1.20 -4.59
C PRO A 135 9.61 -1.22 -6.11
N ILE A 136 10.11 -2.34 -6.65
CA ILE A 136 10.21 -2.56 -8.10
C ILE A 136 8.78 -2.38 -8.65
N GLY A 137 8.52 -1.24 -9.32
CA GLY A 137 7.14 -0.86 -9.64
C GLY A 137 6.85 0.60 -9.98
N ASP A 138 7.83 1.51 -10.04
CA ASP A 138 7.60 2.85 -10.58
C ASP A 138 7.42 2.80 -12.12
N ASP A 139 6.70 3.78 -12.69
CA ASP A 139 6.41 3.88 -14.14
C ASP A 139 7.66 3.75 -15.04
N GLU A 140 8.84 4.13 -14.54
CA GLU A 140 10.13 3.99 -15.25
C GLU A 140 10.57 2.53 -15.42
N ASP A 141 10.22 1.65 -14.48
CA ASP A 141 10.51 0.21 -14.55
C ASP A 141 9.47 -0.53 -15.41
N LEU A 142 8.22 -0.03 -15.45
CA LEU A 142 7.16 -0.65 -16.25
C LEU A 142 7.48 -0.62 -17.75
N ASN A 143 8.14 0.43 -18.25
CA ASN A 143 8.54 0.53 -19.66
C ASN A 143 9.51 -0.56 -20.12
N GLN A 144 10.14 -1.27 -19.18
CA GLN A 144 11.05 -2.39 -19.49
C GLN A 144 10.30 -3.72 -19.59
N LEU A 145 9.03 -3.77 -19.20
CA LEU A 145 8.23 -4.99 -19.21
C LEU A 145 7.66 -5.23 -20.62
N PRO A 146 7.75 -6.46 -21.16
CA PRO A 146 7.37 -6.76 -22.54
C PRO A 146 5.86 -6.63 -22.81
N TYR A 147 5.04 -6.63 -21.75
CA TYR A 147 3.59 -6.48 -21.82
C TYR A 147 3.11 -5.06 -21.51
N PHE A 148 4.01 -4.12 -21.23
CA PHE A 148 3.66 -2.73 -20.98
C PHE A 148 3.94 -1.88 -22.22
N ILE A 149 2.93 -1.13 -22.66
CA ILE A 149 3.02 -0.25 -23.82
C ILE A 149 2.72 1.18 -23.37
N SER A 150 3.75 2.01 -23.29
CA SER A 150 3.61 3.38 -22.79
C SER A 150 2.76 4.24 -23.73
N LYS A 151 1.83 5.02 -23.14
CA LYS A 151 1.11 6.13 -23.80
C LYS A 151 0.29 5.73 -25.05
N LYS A 152 -0.23 4.51 -25.10
CA LYS A 152 -1.17 4.08 -26.14
C LYS A 152 -2.61 4.22 -25.68
N SER A 153 -3.50 4.59 -26.60
CA SER A 153 -4.93 4.67 -26.31
C SER A 153 -5.55 3.28 -26.19
N LYS A 154 -6.83 3.22 -25.79
CA LYS A 154 -7.59 1.97 -25.76
C LYS A 154 -7.74 1.38 -27.17
N GLU A 155 -7.98 2.24 -28.15
CA GLU A 155 -8.10 1.88 -29.57
C GLU A 155 -6.78 1.33 -30.12
N ASP A 156 -5.65 1.93 -29.74
CA ASP A 156 -4.32 1.42 -30.10
C ASP A 156 -4.09 0.00 -29.58
N LEU A 157 -4.47 -0.26 -28.32
CA LEU A 157 -4.40 -1.60 -27.74
C LEU A 157 -5.30 -2.59 -28.48
N GLU A 158 -6.49 -2.15 -28.90
CA GLU A 158 -7.41 -2.98 -29.68
C GLU A 158 -6.78 -3.44 -30.99
N ILE A 159 -6.20 -2.49 -31.74
CA ILE A 159 -5.53 -2.75 -33.02
C ILE A 159 -4.38 -3.75 -32.85
N ILE A 160 -3.54 -3.56 -31.82
CA ILE A 160 -2.40 -4.45 -31.55
C ILE A 160 -2.89 -5.88 -31.25
N LEU A 161 -3.91 -6.03 -30.40
CA LEU A 161 -4.46 -7.34 -30.04
C LEU A 161 -5.16 -8.02 -31.22
N LEU A 162 -5.90 -7.26 -32.04
CA LEU A 162 -6.53 -7.75 -33.27
C LEU A 162 -5.52 -8.16 -34.34
N ASN A 163 -4.30 -7.66 -34.32
CA ASN A 163 -3.25 -8.09 -35.25
C ASN A 163 -2.58 -9.39 -34.80
N ILE A 164 -2.46 -9.62 -33.49
CA ILE A 164 -1.82 -10.83 -32.95
C ILE A 164 -2.79 -12.03 -32.95
N LYS A 165 -4.07 -11.80 -32.60
CA LYS A 165 -5.16 -12.82 -32.55
C LYS A 165 -4.78 -14.13 -31.85
N LYS A 166 -3.98 -14.06 -30.80
CA LYS A 166 -3.59 -15.22 -30.00
C LYS A 166 -4.25 -15.15 -28.65
N ASP A 167 -5.07 -16.15 -28.34
CA ASP A 167 -5.76 -16.26 -27.05
C ASP A 167 -4.78 -16.19 -25.88
N GLY A 168 -5.16 -15.41 -24.85
CA GLY A 168 -4.34 -15.13 -23.68
C GLY A 168 -3.32 -14.01 -23.88
N THR A 169 -3.21 -13.43 -25.08
CA THR A 169 -2.34 -12.25 -25.29
C THR A 169 -2.93 -11.05 -24.58
N PHE A 170 -2.11 -10.34 -23.81
CA PHE A 170 -2.51 -9.12 -23.13
C PHE A 170 -1.44 -8.04 -23.19
N PHE A 171 -1.87 -6.79 -23.05
CA PHE A 171 -1.01 -5.62 -22.90
C PHE A 171 -1.60 -4.63 -21.90
N ILE A 172 -0.74 -3.86 -21.27
CA ILE A 172 -1.10 -2.83 -20.27
C ILE A 172 -0.60 -1.47 -20.78
N THR A 173 -1.46 -0.46 -20.76
CA THR A 173 -1.10 0.94 -21.05
C THR A 173 -1.45 1.84 -19.89
N LYS A 174 -0.73 2.96 -19.75
CA LYS A 174 -1.08 4.02 -18.82
C LYS A 174 -2.34 4.73 -19.29
N HIS A 175 -3.31 4.90 -18.39
CA HIS A 175 -4.53 5.63 -18.71
C HIS A 175 -4.17 7.11 -18.95
N SER A 176 -4.52 7.64 -20.13
CA SER A 176 -4.32 9.06 -20.44
C SER A 176 -5.39 9.89 -19.74
N GLU A 177 -4.98 10.83 -18.88
CA GLU A 177 -5.86 11.77 -18.17
C GLU A 177 -6.60 12.75 -19.10
N ASN A 178 -6.29 12.73 -20.41
CA ASN A 178 -6.88 13.64 -21.39
C ASN A 178 -8.30 13.27 -21.84
N ASN A 179 -8.81 12.10 -21.47
CA ASN A 179 -10.22 11.77 -21.65
C ASN A 179 -10.92 11.91 -20.31
N LEU A 180 -12.08 12.58 -20.30
CA LEU A 180 -12.98 12.87 -19.17
C LEU A 180 -13.40 11.61 -18.36
N SER A 181 -12.45 10.89 -17.78
CA SER A 181 -12.71 9.88 -16.77
C SER A 181 -13.12 10.63 -15.51
N ARG A 182 -14.37 10.45 -15.09
CA ARG A 182 -14.86 10.92 -13.78
C ARG A 182 -14.14 10.23 -12.62
N ASP A 183 -13.37 9.18 -12.88
CA ASP A 183 -12.72 8.37 -11.87
C ASP A 183 -11.19 8.51 -11.95
N LYS A 184 -10.64 9.36 -11.08
CA LYS A 184 -9.20 9.62 -10.94
C LYS A 184 -8.42 8.41 -10.40
N SER A 185 -9.11 7.35 -9.98
CA SER A 185 -8.48 6.14 -9.43
C SER A 185 -7.91 5.22 -10.51
N ILE A 186 -8.39 5.31 -11.76
CA ILE A 186 -7.91 4.49 -12.87
C ILE A 186 -6.52 4.98 -13.29
N LYS A 187 -5.52 4.10 -13.16
CA LYS A 187 -4.12 4.40 -13.53
C LYS A 187 -3.68 3.70 -14.81
N TYR A 188 -4.18 2.49 -15.06
CA TYR A 188 -3.81 1.72 -16.25
C TYR A 188 -5.02 1.02 -16.84
N ILE A 189 -4.92 0.65 -18.12
CA ILE A 189 -5.88 -0.21 -18.82
C ILE A 189 -5.14 -1.46 -19.27
N MET A 190 -5.72 -2.63 -18.99
CA MET A 190 -5.27 -3.92 -19.52
C MET A 190 -6.21 -4.37 -20.62
N GLY A 191 -5.68 -4.57 -21.83
CA GLY A 191 -6.40 -5.22 -22.94
C GLY A 191 -6.00 -6.70 -23.05
N ILE A 192 -6.98 -7.60 -23.19
CA ILE A 192 -6.76 -9.06 -23.31
C ILE A 192 -7.52 -9.59 -24.53
N TYR A 193 -6.86 -10.35 -25.39
CA TYR A 193 -7.52 -11.11 -26.47
C TYR A 193 -7.83 -12.54 -26.00
N LYS A 194 -9.10 -12.93 -26.04
CA LYS A 194 -9.56 -14.27 -25.64
C LYS A 194 -10.85 -14.64 -26.35
N SER A 195 -10.98 -15.88 -26.83
CA SER A 195 -12.19 -16.39 -27.47
C SER A 195 -12.67 -15.51 -28.64
N ASN A 196 -11.72 -15.04 -29.45
CA ASN A 196 -11.96 -14.14 -30.59
C ASN A 196 -12.61 -12.79 -30.23
N LYS A 197 -12.44 -12.33 -28.99
CA LYS A 197 -12.90 -11.03 -28.50
C LYS A 197 -11.79 -10.33 -27.72
N ILE A 198 -11.88 -9.01 -27.63
CA ILE A 198 -10.99 -8.20 -26.80
C ILE A 198 -11.76 -7.71 -25.58
N PHE A 199 -11.15 -7.89 -24.42
CA PHE A 199 -11.65 -7.41 -23.14
C PHE A 199 -10.74 -6.29 -22.65
N PHE A 200 -11.34 -5.26 -22.06
CA PHE A 200 -10.61 -4.16 -21.46
C PHE A 200 -10.95 -4.09 -19.97
N LEU A 201 -9.91 -4.15 -19.15
CA LEU A 201 -10.01 -4.14 -17.70
C LEU A 201 -9.32 -2.89 -17.16
N ASN A 202 -9.99 -2.19 -16.25
CA ASN A 202 -9.43 -1.02 -15.59
C ASN A 202 -8.57 -1.45 -14.41
N ILE A 203 -7.33 -0.97 -14.36
CA ILE A 203 -6.45 -1.11 -13.21
C ILE A 203 -6.48 0.18 -12.41
N THR A 204 -7.03 0.10 -11.21
CA THR A 204 -7.08 1.21 -10.27
C THR A 204 -5.91 1.15 -9.29
N LYS A 205 -5.47 2.31 -8.82
CA LYS A 205 -4.53 2.41 -7.69
C LYS A 205 -5.28 2.95 -6.49
N SER A 206 -5.28 2.19 -5.41
CA SER A 206 -5.92 2.57 -4.16
C SER A 206 -5.14 3.68 -3.43
N VAL A 207 -5.74 4.23 -2.38
CA VAL A 207 -5.07 5.18 -1.46
C VAL A 207 -3.93 4.54 -0.66
N TYR A 208 -3.82 3.20 -0.68
CA TYR A 208 -2.73 2.43 -0.07
C TYR A 208 -1.64 2.06 -1.09
N ASP A 209 -1.65 2.71 -2.26
CA ASP A 209 -0.73 2.45 -3.38
C ASP A 209 -0.78 1.03 -3.96
N GLU A 210 -1.85 0.29 -3.67
CA GLU A 210 -2.08 -1.05 -4.22
C GLU A 210 -2.90 -1.01 -5.52
N TYR A 211 -2.61 -1.94 -6.43
CA TYR A 211 -3.23 -2.11 -7.73
C TYR A 211 -4.29 -3.20 -7.70
N SER A 212 -5.45 -2.94 -8.30
CA SER A 212 -6.54 -3.91 -8.43
C SER A 212 -7.22 -3.80 -9.79
N ILE A 213 -7.91 -4.86 -10.21
CA ILE A 213 -8.76 -4.83 -11.42
C ILE A 213 -10.19 -4.49 -10.99
N GLU A 214 -10.75 -3.42 -11.57
CA GLU A 214 -12.19 -3.06 -11.48
C GLU A 214 -12.74 -2.97 -10.03
N LEU A 215 -11.91 -2.50 -9.09
CA LEU A 215 -12.22 -2.31 -7.65
C LEU A 215 -12.46 -3.60 -6.84
N ASN A 216 -12.11 -4.77 -7.37
CA ASN A 216 -12.28 -6.04 -6.66
C ASN A 216 -10.98 -6.50 -5.97
N GLU A 217 -11.12 -7.15 -4.81
CA GLU A 217 -10.04 -7.93 -4.21
C GLU A 217 -9.73 -9.18 -5.06
N PRO A 218 -8.46 -9.59 -5.23
CA PRO A 218 -7.27 -9.14 -4.50
C PRO A 218 -6.59 -7.88 -5.05
N SER A 219 -5.98 -7.10 -4.15
CA SER A 219 -5.08 -5.99 -4.47
C SER A 219 -3.60 -6.42 -4.40
N PHE A 220 -2.75 -5.72 -5.14
CA PHE A 220 -1.33 -6.07 -5.33
C PHE A 220 -0.42 -4.87 -5.19
N ARG A 221 0.83 -5.08 -4.79
CA ARG A 221 1.74 -3.95 -4.54
C ARG A 221 2.39 -3.41 -5.82
N SER A 222 2.32 -4.17 -6.91
CA SER A 222 2.87 -3.78 -8.20
C SER A 222 2.10 -4.39 -9.37
N ILE A 223 2.19 -3.77 -10.54
CA ILE A 223 1.64 -4.32 -11.79
C ILE A 223 2.25 -5.70 -12.12
N PRO A 224 3.57 -5.95 -11.95
CA PRO A 224 4.13 -7.30 -12.08
C PRO A 224 3.52 -8.33 -11.13
N GLU A 225 3.26 -7.98 -9.86
CA GLU A 225 2.61 -8.90 -8.92
C GLU A 225 1.18 -9.24 -9.35
N LEU A 226 0.42 -8.23 -9.77
CA LEU A 226 -0.92 -8.38 -10.32
C LEU A 226 -0.91 -9.32 -11.53
N VAL A 227 -0.06 -9.04 -12.52
CA VAL A 227 0.09 -9.87 -13.73
C VAL A 227 0.51 -11.28 -13.35
N LYS A 228 1.48 -11.44 -12.44
CA LYS A 228 1.93 -12.76 -11.98
C LYS A 228 0.76 -13.54 -11.37
N HIS A 229 -0.05 -12.93 -10.52
CA HIS A 229 -1.20 -13.61 -9.91
C HIS A 229 -2.18 -14.13 -10.96
N TYR A 230 -2.60 -13.28 -11.91
CA TYR A 230 -3.57 -13.66 -12.92
C TYR A 230 -3.00 -14.61 -13.99
N ASN A 231 -1.71 -14.51 -14.30
CA ASN A 231 -1.03 -15.42 -15.24
C ASN A 231 -0.77 -16.81 -14.60
N TYR A 232 -0.43 -16.87 -13.30
CA TYR A 232 -0.30 -18.13 -12.57
C TYR A 232 -1.64 -18.81 -12.28
N ALA A 233 -2.72 -18.04 -12.13
CA ALA A 233 -4.07 -18.58 -12.02
C ALA A 233 -4.45 -19.40 -13.26
N GLU A 234 -4.04 -18.99 -14.47
CA GLU A 234 -4.20 -19.81 -15.69
C GLU A 234 -3.26 -21.04 -15.71
N LEU A 235 -1.98 -20.90 -15.32
CA LEU A 235 -1.00 -22.01 -15.34
C LEU A 235 -1.28 -23.15 -14.35
N ARG A 236 -1.94 -22.88 -13.21
CA ARG A 236 -2.36 -23.94 -12.27
C ARG A 236 -3.51 -24.79 -12.82
N ILE A 237 -4.34 -24.21 -13.68
CA ILE A 237 -5.53 -24.85 -14.25
C ILE A 237 -5.16 -25.86 -15.34
N ASP A 238 -4.04 -25.66 -16.03
CA ASP A 238 -3.56 -26.62 -17.03
C ASP A 238 -2.91 -27.88 -16.41
N ARG A 239 -2.44 -27.81 -15.16
CA ARG A 239 -1.90 -28.98 -14.44
C ARG A 239 -2.94 -29.80 -13.68
N GLU A 240 -4.08 -29.21 -13.33
CA GLU A 240 -5.18 -29.88 -12.64
C GLU A 240 -6.44 -29.88 -13.52
N ARG A 241 -6.64 -30.99 -14.23
CA ARG A 241 -7.81 -31.19 -15.11
C ARG A 241 -9.13 -30.87 -14.40
N LYS A 242 -9.85 -29.92 -14.99
CA LYS A 242 -11.33 -29.74 -14.99
C LYS A 242 -12.00 -29.49 -13.62
N SER A 243 -11.81 -28.30 -13.05
CA SER A 243 -12.89 -27.64 -12.26
C SER A 243 -12.76 -26.12 -12.08
N THR A 244 -11.68 -25.49 -12.55
CA THR A 244 -11.36 -24.09 -12.20
C THR A 244 -11.27 -23.13 -13.40
N LEU A 245 -11.53 -23.62 -14.63
CA LEU A 245 -11.90 -22.77 -15.79
C LEU A 245 -12.98 -21.75 -15.40
N ARG A 246 -13.80 -22.12 -14.42
CA ARG A 246 -14.85 -21.28 -13.86
C ARG A 246 -14.38 -20.02 -13.17
N ILE A 247 -13.16 -19.80 -12.65
CA ILE A 247 -12.94 -18.55 -11.86
C ILE A 247 -12.69 -17.34 -12.76
N PHE A 248 -11.76 -17.42 -13.71
CA PHE A 248 -11.49 -16.31 -14.63
C PHE A 248 -12.61 -16.17 -15.69
N GLU A 249 -13.19 -17.29 -16.15
CA GLU A 249 -14.37 -17.24 -17.04
C GLU A 249 -15.63 -16.77 -16.31
N LYS A 250 -15.90 -17.20 -15.06
CA LYS A 250 -17.03 -16.66 -14.28
C LYS A 250 -16.81 -15.20 -13.95
N TYR A 251 -15.59 -14.77 -13.67
CA TYR A 251 -15.33 -13.36 -13.42
C TYR A 251 -15.62 -12.51 -14.67
N ILE A 252 -15.12 -12.90 -15.85
CA ILE A 252 -15.45 -12.21 -17.11
C ILE A 252 -16.94 -12.34 -17.47
N LEU A 253 -17.59 -13.47 -17.22
CA LEU A 253 -19.01 -13.69 -17.54
C LEU A 253 -19.98 -13.03 -16.54
N ASP A 254 -19.63 -12.93 -15.26
CA ASP A 254 -20.40 -12.24 -14.22
C ASP A 254 -20.29 -10.71 -14.39
N LEU A 255 -19.22 -10.20 -15.00
CA LEU A 255 -19.08 -8.79 -15.43
C LEU A 255 -19.92 -8.41 -16.67
N ILE A 256 -20.49 -9.40 -17.39
CA ILE A 256 -21.26 -9.22 -18.63
C ILE A 256 -22.78 -9.41 -18.40
N ARG A 257 -23.22 -9.68 -17.16
CA ARG A 257 -24.64 -9.75 -16.76
C ARG A 257 -25.05 -8.53 -15.94
#